data_AF-A0A661SK04-F1
#
_entry.id   AF-A0A661SK04-F1
#
_cell.length_a   1.000
_cell.length_b   1.000
_cell.length_c   1.000
_cell.angle_alpha   90.00
_cell.angle_beta   90.00
_cell.angle_gamma   90.00
#
_symmetry.space_group_name_H-M   'P 1'
#
loop_
_entity.id
_entity.type
_entity.pdbx_description
1 polymer ?
#
loop_
_entity_poly.entity_id
_entity_poly.type
_entity_poly.pdbx_seq_one_letter_code
_entity_poly.pdbx_strand_id
1 'polypeptide(L)'
;MSKLLEEAINEIRALPEAEQEAVAALILKEFDGQKQGSGFRHLRNGPSGMIRPIRHPEPPETLKHEDWKGTPENAEQICDYITKLVENSYVTEARKIVSAIPLGVSLELDYWKKVLAEPVARVTKPRTDRDPRKDTLWIEKNAGKYKGKWIALKSGDLLGSNESLAELHSTLKQSGKITGAFVFRVGS
;
A
#
# COMPACT_ATOMS: atom_id res chain seq x y z
N MET A 1 -24.43 26.28 6.11
CA MET A 1 -23.52 25.87 7.19
C MET A 1 -24.38 25.27 8.29
N SER A 2 -24.09 24.04 8.72
CA SER A 2 -24.93 23.30 9.66
C SER A 2 -24.82 23.91 11.06
N LYS A 3 -25.95 24.04 11.78
CA LYS A 3 -25.99 24.48 13.19
C LYS A 3 -25.04 23.67 14.09
N LEU A 4 -24.84 22.39 13.76
CA LEU A 4 -23.91 21.49 14.44
C LEU A 4 -22.45 21.95 14.38
N LEU A 5 -22.05 22.68 13.33
CA LEU A 5 -20.68 23.16 13.19
C LEU A 5 -20.41 24.39 14.07
N GLU A 6 -21.40 25.28 14.22
CA GLU A 6 -21.28 26.46 15.08
C GLU A 6 -21.28 26.10 16.57
N GLU A 7 -22.04 25.07 16.96
CA GLU A 7 -22.10 24.57 18.33
C GLU A 7 -20.75 23.94 18.74
N ALA A 8 -20.16 23.10 17.87
CA ALA A 8 -18.85 22.51 18.11
C ALA A 8 -17.71 23.54 18.23
N ILE A 9 -17.76 24.63 17.43
CA ILE A 9 -16.75 25.70 17.49
C ILE A 9 -16.84 26.48 18.81
N ASN A 10 -18.07 26.71 19.31
CA ASN A 10 -18.27 27.41 20.58
C ASN A 10 -17.87 26.57 21.79
N GLU A 11 -18.08 25.25 21.76
CA GLU A 11 -17.62 24.34 22.81
C GLU A 11 -16.08 24.32 22.91
N ILE A 12 -15.37 24.29 21.78
CA ILE A 12 -13.90 24.30 21.76
C ILE A 12 -13.34 25.61 22.35
N ARG A 13 -14.02 26.74 22.13
CA ARG A 13 -13.60 28.06 22.65
C ARG A 13 -13.80 28.24 24.15
N ALA A 14 -14.66 27.42 24.77
CA ALA A 14 -14.93 27.46 26.21
C ALA A 14 -13.90 26.66 27.04
N LEU A 15 -13.00 25.92 26.39
CA LEU A 15 -11.98 25.12 27.07
C LEU A 15 -10.81 25.98 27.57
N PRO A 16 -10.13 25.59 28.67
CA PRO A 16 -8.90 26.22 29.12
C PRO A 16 -7.81 26.12 28.04
N GLU A 17 -6.94 27.13 27.93
CA GLU A 17 -5.92 27.27 26.87
C GLU A 17 -5.02 26.03 26.72
N ALA A 18 -4.68 25.37 27.83
CA ALA A 18 -3.91 24.13 27.84
C ALA A 18 -4.64 22.93 27.18
N GLU A 19 -5.97 22.92 27.20
CA GLU A 19 -6.79 21.89 26.54
C GLU A 19 -7.10 22.26 25.09
N GLN A 20 -7.14 23.54 24.75
CA GLN A 20 -7.25 24.00 23.36
C GLN A 20 -6.03 23.59 22.54
N GLU A 21 -4.82 23.69 23.11
CA GLU A 21 -3.60 23.21 22.46
C GLU A 21 -3.62 21.68 22.27
N ALA A 22 -4.16 20.93 23.22
CA ALA A 22 -4.27 19.47 23.13
C ALA A 22 -5.28 19.03 22.05
N VAL A 23 -6.42 19.74 21.95
CA VAL A 23 -7.44 19.50 20.91
C VAL A 23 -6.94 19.94 19.54
N ALA A 24 -6.23 21.08 19.44
CA ALA A 24 -5.59 21.51 18.19
C ALA A 24 -4.52 20.52 17.72
N ALA A 25 -3.72 19.97 18.64
CA ALA A 25 -2.74 18.92 18.35
C ALA A 25 -3.41 17.61 17.90
N LEU A 26 -4.57 17.25 18.47
CA LEU A 26 -5.37 16.09 18.04
C LEU A 26 -5.95 16.30 16.64
N ILE A 27 -6.52 17.47 16.36
CA ILE A 27 -7.06 17.82 15.04
C ILE A 27 -5.95 17.86 13.98
N LEU A 28 -4.77 18.41 14.29
CA LEU A 28 -3.61 18.38 13.39
C LEU A 28 -3.11 16.96 13.13
N LYS A 29 -3.15 16.07 14.14
CA LYS A 29 -2.80 14.65 13.99
C LYS A 29 -3.82 13.87 13.14
N GLU A 30 -5.07 14.32 13.12
CA GLU A 30 -6.14 13.80 12.25
C GLU A 30 -6.04 14.37 10.81
N PHE A 31 -5.55 15.60 10.63
CA PHE A 31 -5.50 16.32 9.34
C PHE A 31 -4.18 16.25 8.55
N ASP A 32 -3.06 15.81 9.15
CA ASP A 32 -1.79 15.58 8.43
C ASP A 32 -1.86 14.43 7.40
N GLY A 33 -3.01 13.75 7.29
CA GLY A 33 -3.32 12.79 6.22
C GLY A 33 -3.75 13.42 4.88
N GLN A 34 -3.94 14.74 4.80
CA GLN A 34 -4.37 15.42 3.56
C GLN A 34 -3.59 16.72 3.29
N LYS A 35 -2.36 16.60 2.75
CA LYS A 35 -1.85 17.43 1.64
C LYS A 35 -0.38 17.13 1.37
N GLN A 36 -0.12 16.58 0.19
CA GLN A 36 0.75 17.24 -0.80
C GLN A 36 0.61 16.53 -2.15
N GLY A 37 -0.25 17.09 -3.00
CA GLY A 37 -0.06 17.01 -4.44
C GLY A 37 0.94 18.09 -4.85
N SER A 38 1.98 17.72 -5.58
CA SER A 38 2.72 18.62 -6.49
C SER A 38 3.84 17.86 -7.22
N GLY A 39 3.64 17.66 -8.53
CA GLY A 39 4.71 17.87 -9.52
C GLY A 39 5.60 16.68 -9.88
N PHE A 40 5.08 15.71 -10.66
CA PHE A 40 5.94 14.89 -11.52
C PHE A 40 5.92 15.43 -12.95
N ARG A 41 7.04 16.06 -13.31
CA ARG A 41 7.38 16.44 -14.69
C ARG A 41 7.66 15.21 -15.53
N HIS A 42 7.22 15.30 -16.78
CA HIS A 42 7.53 14.46 -17.92
C HIS A 42 8.99 13.99 -17.98
N LEU A 43 9.20 12.67 -18.01
CA LEU A 43 10.29 12.03 -18.77
C LEU A 43 9.90 10.58 -19.11
N ARG A 44 9.50 10.34 -20.36
CA ARG A 44 9.93 9.18 -21.19
C ARG A 44 9.24 9.23 -22.55
N ASN A 45 9.93 9.82 -23.52
CA ASN A 45 9.77 9.46 -24.92
C ASN A 45 10.38 8.07 -25.12
N GLY A 46 9.53 7.06 -25.29
CA GLY A 46 9.87 5.75 -25.82
C GLY A 46 9.01 5.50 -27.08
N PRO A 47 9.48 4.70 -28.05
CA PRO A 47 8.83 4.58 -29.35
C PRO A 47 7.43 4.01 -29.21
N SER A 48 6.46 4.67 -29.86
CA SER A 48 5.05 4.25 -29.97
C SER A 48 4.93 2.89 -30.65
N GLY A 49 5.01 1.82 -29.85
CA GLY A 49 4.37 0.56 -30.22
C GLY A 49 2.87 0.77 -30.19
N MET A 50 2.19 0.48 -31.29
CA MET A 50 0.73 0.49 -31.39
C MET A 50 0.13 -0.52 -30.41
N ILE A 51 -0.14 -0.09 -29.18
CA ILE A 51 -1.04 -0.81 -28.27
C ILE A 51 -2.44 -0.56 -28.81
N ARG A 52 -3.03 -1.57 -29.46
CA ARG A 52 -4.45 -1.54 -29.80
C ARG A 52 -5.22 -1.26 -28.50
N PRO A 53 -6.20 -0.33 -28.48
CA PRO A 53 -7.06 -0.18 -27.33
C PRO A 53 -7.70 -1.54 -27.06
N ILE A 54 -7.40 -2.11 -25.90
CA ILE A 54 -8.12 -3.27 -25.39
C ILE A 54 -9.56 -2.79 -25.29
N ARG A 55 -10.44 -3.32 -26.16
CA ARG A 55 -11.88 -3.11 -26.01
C ARG A 55 -12.24 -3.76 -24.69
N HIS A 56 -12.40 -2.94 -23.65
CA HIS A 56 -13.07 -3.41 -22.45
C HIS A 56 -14.45 -3.90 -22.89
N PRO A 57 -14.89 -5.09 -22.44
CA PRO A 57 -16.28 -5.44 -22.58
C PRO A 57 -17.14 -4.29 -22.01
N GLU A 58 -18.33 -4.09 -22.56
CA GLU A 58 -19.27 -3.21 -21.88
C GLU A 58 -19.67 -3.89 -20.57
N PRO A 59 -19.81 -3.16 -19.45
CA PRO A 59 -20.28 -3.77 -18.21
C PRO A 59 -21.64 -4.44 -18.47
N PRO A 60 -21.91 -5.60 -17.85
CA PRO A 60 -23.20 -6.27 -18.00
C PRO A 60 -24.33 -5.33 -17.60
N GLU A 61 -25.41 -5.32 -18.40
CA GLU A 61 -26.56 -4.40 -18.30
C GLU A 61 -26.87 -4.03 -16.85
N THR A 62 -26.80 -2.72 -16.59
CA THR A 62 -26.77 -2.14 -15.25
C THR A 62 -28.13 -2.24 -14.57
N LEU A 63 -28.18 -2.92 -13.42
CA LEU A 63 -29.16 -2.59 -12.37
C LEU A 63 -29.00 -1.09 -12.06
N LYS A 64 -30.11 -0.34 -12.07
CA LYS A 64 -30.06 1.12 -11.92
C LYS A 64 -29.43 1.47 -10.58
N HIS A 65 -28.68 2.56 -10.53
CA HIS A 65 -27.92 3.01 -9.36
C HIS A 65 -28.79 3.22 -8.09
N GLU A 66 -30.12 3.31 -8.27
CA GLU A 66 -31.14 3.47 -7.24
C GLU A 66 -31.47 2.15 -6.48
N ASP A 67 -31.16 1.00 -7.06
CA ASP A 67 -31.44 -0.33 -6.49
C ASP A 67 -30.35 -0.82 -5.51
N TRP A 68 -29.28 -0.04 -5.34
CA TRP A 68 -28.09 -0.39 -4.55
C TRP A 68 -28.16 0.03 -3.09
N LYS A 69 -29.38 0.23 -2.54
CA LYS A 69 -29.57 0.65 -1.14
C LYS A 69 -29.09 -0.38 -0.11
N GLY A 70 -28.71 -1.59 -0.55
CA GLY A 70 -28.19 -2.64 0.31
C GLY A 70 -29.19 -3.01 1.40
N THR A 71 -30.34 -3.53 1.01
CA THR A 71 -31.31 -4.12 1.94
C THR A 71 -31.07 -5.63 2.02
N PRO A 72 -31.51 -6.30 3.10
CA PRO A 72 -31.39 -7.76 3.18
C PRO A 72 -32.09 -8.48 2.01
N GLU A 73 -33.15 -7.89 1.46
CA GLU A 73 -33.96 -8.48 0.38
C GLU A 73 -33.28 -8.44 -0.99
N ASN A 74 -32.35 -7.51 -1.23
CA ASN A 74 -31.60 -7.40 -2.48
C ASN A 74 -30.13 -7.81 -2.36
N ALA A 75 -29.70 -8.27 -1.17
CA ALA A 75 -28.32 -8.59 -0.90
C ALA A 75 -27.74 -9.68 -1.82
N GLU A 76 -28.52 -10.73 -2.10
CA GLU A 76 -28.12 -11.84 -2.98
C GLU A 76 -27.86 -11.36 -4.42
N GLN A 77 -28.76 -10.53 -4.96
CA GLN A 77 -28.62 -9.96 -6.31
C GLN A 77 -27.41 -9.03 -6.42
N ILE A 78 -27.14 -8.27 -5.35
CA ILE A 78 -25.97 -7.40 -5.26
C ILE A 78 -24.69 -8.25 -5.22
N CYS A 79 -24.65 -9.35 -4.45
CA CYS A 79 -23.52 -10.29 -4.41
C CYS A 79 -23.23 -10.92 -5.77
N ASP A 80 -24.26 -11.38 -6.48
CA ASP A 80 -24.12 -11.95 -7.82
C ASP A 80 -23.55 -10.94 -8.82
N TYR A 81 -23.99 -9.69 -8.73
CA TYR A 81 -23.47 -8.64 -9.61
C TYR A 81 -22.03 -8.27 -9.27
N ILE A 82 -21.67 -8.17 -7.98
CA ILE A 82 -20.29 -7.94 -7.55
C ILE A 82 -19.38 -9.07 -8.07
N THR A 83 -19.83 -10.32 -7.97
CA THR A 83 -19.10 -11.48 -8.48
C THR A 83 -18.84 -11.33 -9.98
N LYS A 84 -19.86 -11.02 -10.77
CA LYS A 84 -19.71 -10.76 -12.22
C LYS A 84 -18.76 -9.61 -12.53
N LEU A 85 -18.81 -8.51 -11.76
CA LEU A 85 -17.88 -7.40 -11.94
C LEU A 85 -16.43 -7.82 -11.69
N VAL A 86 -16.19 -8.59 -10.63
CA VAL A 86 -14.85 -9.08 -10.28
C VAL A 86 -14.33 -10.07 -11.34
N GLU A 87 -15.17 -11.00 -11.79
CA GLU A 87 -14.82 -11.96 -12.86
C GLU A 87 -14.44 -11.25 -14.17
N ASN A 88 -15.12 -10.15 -14.49
CA ASN A 88 -14.84 -9.34 -15.68
C ASN A 88 -13.80 -8.23 -15.44
N SER A 89 -13.09 -8.25 -14.31
CA SER A 89 -12.03 -7.29 -13.96
C SER A 89 -12.49 -5.83 -13.74
N TYR A 90 -13.79 -5.58 -13.51
CA TYR A 90 -14.35 -4.28 -13.09
C TYR A 90 -14.25 -4.08 -11.57
N VAL A 91 -13.04 -4.20 -11.05
CA VAL A 91 -12.77 -4.14 -9.60
C VAL A 91 -13.09 -2.75 -9.02
N THR A 92 -12.89 -1.69 -9.80
CA THR A 92 -13.17 -0.31 -9.37
C THR A 92 -14.66 -0.07 -9.17
N GLU A 93 -15.50 -0.57 -10.08
CA GLU A 93 -16.96 -0.50 -10.01
C GLU A 93 -17.47 -1.35 -8.84
N ALA A 94 -16.94 -2.56 -8.69
CA ALA A 94 -17.27 -3.44 -7.57
C ALA A 94 -16.98 -2.77 -6.22
N ARG A 95 -15.82 -2.09 -6.10
CA ARG A 95 -15.48 -1.30 -4.90
C ARG A 95 -16.46 -0.18 -4.63
N LYS A 96 -16.85 0.59 -5.64
CA LYS A 96 -17.80 1.71 -5.48
C LYS A 96 -19.12 1.22 -4.89
N ILE A 97 -19.67 0.17 -5.48
CA ILE A 97 -20.90 -0.50 -5.03
C ILE A 97 -20.77 -0.92 -3.57
N VAL A 98 -19.72 -1.67 -3.26
CA VAL A 98 -19.52 -2.29 -1.95
C VAL A 98 -19.26 -1.25 -0.86
N SER A 99 -18.65 -0.10 -1.21
CA SER A 99 -18.43 1.02 -0.29
C SER A 99 -19.70 1.83 0.03
N ALA A 100 -20.71 1.79 -0.84
CA ALA A 100 -21.95 2.54 -0.66
C ALA A 100 -22.97 1.84 0.27
N ILE A 101 -22.79 0.53 0.47
CA ILE A 101 -23.70 -0.30 1.27
C ILE A 101 -23.30 -0.21 2.76
N PRO A 102 -24.23 -0.15 3.74
CA PRO A 102 -23.90 -0.21 5.17
C PRO A 102 -23.46 -1.62 5.62
N LEU A 103 -22.69 -1.73 6.70
CA LEU A 103 -22.30 -3.03 7.27
C LEU A 103 -23.51 -3.71 7.92
N GLY A 104 -23.51 -5.05 7.98
CA GLY A 104 -24.56 -5.81 8.66
C GLY A 104 -25.83 -6.06 7.84
N VAL A 105 -25.80 -5.78 6.53
CA VAL A 105 -26.89 -6.09 5.59
C VAL A 105 -26.91 -7.58 5.25
N SER A 106 -25.73 -8.16 4.99
CA SER A 106 -25.52 -9.58 4.75
C SER A 106 -24.06 -9.94 5.03
N LEU A 107 -23.82 -11.15 5.53
CA LEU A 107 -22.47 -11.67 5.78
C LEU A 107 -21.62 -11.72 4.50
N GLU A 108 -22.23 -11.98 3.35
CA GLU A 108 -21.54 -12.06 2.06
C GLU A 108 -21.12 -10.68 1.55
N LEU A 109 -21.95 -9.66 1.75
CA LEU A 109 -21.59 -8.28 1.40
C LEU A 109 -20.47 -7.75 2.30
N ASP A 110 -20.50 -8.11 3.59
CA ASP A 110 -19.42 -7.79 4.53
C ASP A 110 -18.12 -8.51 4.16
N TYR A 111 -18.20 -9.75 3.66
CA TYR A 111 -17.06 -10.46 3.07
C TYR A 111 -16.51 -9.70 1.85
N TRP A 112 -17.35 -9.33 0.90
CA TRP A 112 -16.93 -8.57 -0.29
C TRP A 112 -16.30 -7.22 0.07
N LYS A 113 -16.81 -6.50 1.08
CA LYS A 113 -16.16 -5.29 1.62
C LYS A 113 -14.74 -5.52 2.07
N LYS A 114 -14.51 -6.62 2.78
CA LYS A 114 -13.18 -6.97 3.30
C LYS A 114 -12.22 -7.35 2.17
N VAL A 115 -12.69 -8.12 1.19
CA VAL A 115 -11.86 -8.57 0.06
C VAL A 115 -11.52 -7.41 -0.87
N LEU A 116 -12.49 -6.55 -1.15
CA LEU A 116 -12.34 -5.43 -2.08
C LEU A 116 -11.83 -4.16 -1.40
N ALA A 117 -11.59 -4.16 -0.08
CA ALA A 117 -11.01 -3.04 0.64
C ALA A 117 -9.71 -2.55 -0.02
N GLU A 118 -9.47 -1.25 0.06
CA GLU A 118 -8.20 -0.70 -0.42
C GLU A 118 -7.02 -1.29 0.36
N PRO A 119 -5.96 -1.73 -0.32
CA PRO A 119 -4.78 -2.24 0.36
C PRO A 119 -4.08 -1.11 1.12
N VAL A 120 -4.13 -1.15 2.44
CA VAL A 120 -3.41 -0.21 3.29
C VAL A 120 -1.98 -0.71 3.50
N ALA A 121 -1.02 -0.10 2.81
CA ALA A 121 0.39 -0.34 3.06
C ALA A 121 0.79 0.24 4.42
N ARG A 122 0.99 -0.62 5.41
CA ARG A 122 1.52 -0.22 6.72
C ARG A 122 3.04 -0.23 6.69
N VAL A 123 3.65 0.95 6.63
CA VAL A 123 5.11 1.09 6.81
C VAL A 123 5.42 0.84 8.29
N THR A 124 5.86 -0.37 8.63
CA THR A 124 6.39 -0.66 9.96
C THR A 124 7.77 -0.02 10.10
N LYS A 125 7.96 0.74 11.19
CA LYS A 125 9.16 1.49 11.65
C LYS A 125 10.31 1.65 10.64
N PRO A 126 10.76 2.89 10.34
CA PRO A 126 11.96 3.09 9.54
C PRO A 126 13.12 2.32 10.17
N ARG A 127 13.69 1.37 9.42
CA ARG A 127 14.88 0.64 9.85
C ARG A 127 16.05 1.63 9.81
N THR A 128 16.38 2.22 10.96
CA THR A 128 17.28 3.37 11.13
C THR A 128 18.74 3.17 10.71
N ASP A 129 19.12 2.12 9.98
CA ASP A 129 20.55 1.85 9.77
C ASP A 129 20.92 1.07 8.50
N ARG A 130 20.14 1.24 7.43
CA ARG A 130 20.60 0.82 6.09
C ARG A 130 20.49 2.01 5.17
N ASP A 131 21.63 2.55 4.78
CA ASP A 131 21.73 3.34 3.56
C ASP A 131 21.91 2.36 2.38
N PRO A 132 20.83 1.96 1.69
CA PRO A 132 20.91 1.01 0.59
C PRO A 132 21.83 1.50 -0.54
N ARG A 133 22.10 2.82 -0.63
CA ARG A 133 23.00 3.38 -1.65
C ARG A 133 24.42 2.87 -1.48
N LYS A 134 24.88 2.67 -0.24
CA LYS A 134 26.24 2.16 0.03
C LYS A 134 26.40 0.71 -0.43
N ASP A 135 25.40 -0.12 -0.17
CA ASP A 135 25.38 -1.51 -0.62
C ASP A 135 25.33 -1.56 -2.16
N THR A 136 24.51 -0.73 -2.81
CA THR A 136 24.44 -0.64 -4.27
C THR A 136 25.79 -0.22 -4.89
N LEU A 137 26.43 0.83 -4.37
CA LEU A 137 27.72 1.29 -4.86
C LEU A 137 28.82 0.23 -4.71
N TRP A 138 28.78 -0.55 -3.62
CA TRP A 138 29.70 -1.67 -3.45
C TRP A 138 29.48 -2.74 -4.53
N ILE A 139 28.22 -3.07 -4.81
CA ILE A 139 27.84 -4.07 -5.82
C ILE A 139 28.31 -3.63 -7.19
N GLU A 140 28.03 -2.41 -7.61
CA GLU A 140 28.45 -1.89 -8.92
C GLU A 140 29.97 -1.98 -9.12
N LYS A 141 30.75 -1.73 -8.06
CA LYS A 141 32.21 -1.78 -8.11
C LYS A 141 32.79 -3.19 -8.05
N ASN A 142 32.10 -4.15 -7.42
CA ASN A 142 32.68 -5.45 -7.06
C ASN A 142 31.95 -6.67 -7.62
N ALA A 143 30.76 -6.52 -8.21
CA ALA A 143 29.93 -7.65 -8.67
C ALA A 143 30.69 -8.60 -9.59
N GLY A 144 31.54 -8.09 -10.49
CA GLY A 144 32.35 -8.92 -11.39
C GLY A 144 33.25 -9.92 -10.66
N LYS A 145 33.79 -9.57 -9.48
CA LYS A 145 34.70 -10.44 -8.70
C LYS A 145 34.00 -11.56 -7.95
N TYR A 146 32.71 -11.39 -7.66
CA TYR A 146 31.91 -12.30 -6.85
C TYR A 146 30.84 -13.04 -7.66
N LYS A 147 30.97 -13.03 -9.00
CA LYS A 147 30.04 -13.69 -9.91
C LYS A 147 29.77 -15.14 -9.48
N GLY A 148 28.49 -15.52 -9.40
CA GLY A 148 28.07 -16.86 -8.97
C GLY A 148 28.11 -17.14 -7.47
N LYS A 149 28.74 -16.28 -6.66
CA LYS A 149 28.87 -16.43 -5.20
C LYS A 149 27.74 -15.73 -4.44
N TRP A 150 27.44 -16.24 -3.26
CA TRP A 150 26.67 -15.55 -2.24
C TRP A 150 27.55 -14.54 -1.52
N ILE A 151 27.02 -13.34 -1.32
CA ILE A 151 27.71 -12.27 -0.60
C ILE A 151 26.79 -11.69 0.47
N ALA A 152 27.40 -11.25 1.56
CA ALA A 152 26.72 -10.58 2.66
C ALA A 152 27.31 -9.18 2.84
N LEU A 153 26.46 -8.17 2.69
CA LEU A 153 26.82 -6.77 2.84
C LEU A 153 26.13 -6.13 4.04
N LYS A 154 26.76 -5.13 4.64
CA LYS A 154 26.12 -4.24 5.60
C LYS A 154 26.68 -2.83 5.43
N SER A 155 25.83 -1.92 4.97
CA SER A 155 26.16 -0.49 4.83
C SER A 155 27.40 -0.21 3.98
N GLY A 156 27.61 -1.01 2.92
CA GLY A 156 28.74 -0.93 1.99
C GLY A 156 29.93 -1.82 2.32
N ASP A 157 29.89 -2.55 3.45
CA ASP A 157 30.98 -3.42 3.86
C ASP A 157 30.69 -4.90 3.56
N LEU A 158 31.67 -5.59 2.99
CA LEU A 158 31.62 -7.04 2.78
C LEU A 158 31.84 -7.76 4.10
N LEU A 159 30.79 -8.41 4.61
CA LEU A 159 30.85 -9.26 5.80
C LEU A 159 31.35 -10.67 5.47
N GLY A 160 31.11 -11.14 4.24
CA GLY A 160 31.61 -12.42 3.76
C GLY A 160 31.11 -12.79 2.37
N SER A 161 31.77 -13.76 1.75
CA SER A 161 31.38 -14.32 0.46
C SER A 161 31.64 -15.82 0.42
N ASN A 162 30.73 -16.61 -0.13
CA ASN A 162 30.89 -18.05 -0.30
C ASN A 162 30.08 -18.55 -1.50
N GLU A 163 30.46 -19.67 -2.11
CA GLU A 163 29.66 -20.34 -3.14
C GLU A 163 28.39 -20.99 -2.56
N SER A 164 28.44 -21.38 -1.29
CA SER A 164 27.33 -21.96 -0.53
C SER A 164 26.69 -20.94 0.42
N LEU A 165 25.37 -20.79 0.32
CA LEU A 165 24.60 -19.97 1.26
C LEU A 165 24.69 -20.51 2.70
N ALA A 166 24.70 -21.84 2.85
CA ALA A 166 24.72 -22.49 4.16
C ALA A 166 26.03 -22.20 4.92
N GLU A 167 27.15 -22.21 4.19
CA GLU A 167 28.46 -21.86 4.76
C GLU A 167 28.55 -20.38 5.10
N LEU A 168 28.13 -19.49 4.19
CA LEU A 168 28.08 -18.04 4.44
C LEU A 168 27.25 -17.73 5.69
N HIS A 169 26.06 -18.33 5.80
CA HIS A 169 25.17 -18.13 6.93
C HIS A 169 25.81 -18.63 8.24
N SER A 170 26.46 -19.80 8.21
CA SER A 170 27.17 -20.34 9.38
C SER A 170 28.31 -19.42 9.83
N THR A 171 29.12 -18.90 8.89
CA THR A 171 30.19 -17.94 9.19
C THR A 171 29.66 -16.63 9.76
N LEU A 172 28.54 -16.10 9.23
CA LEU A 172 27.91 -14.88 9.73
C LEU A 172 27.29 -15.07 11.11
N LYS A 173 26.73 -16.25 11.39
CA LYS A 173 26.17 -16.61 12.69
C LYS A 173 27.28 -16.73 13.73
N GLN A 174 28.38 -17.42 13.41
CA GLN A 174 29.54 -17.56 14.29
C GLN A 174 30.19 -16.20 14.61
N SER A 175 30.25 -15.29 13.64
CA SER A 175 30.82 -13.95 13.82
C SER A 175 29.86 -12.93 14.46
N GLY A 176 28.61 -13.31 14.74
CA GLY A 176 27.59 -12.41 15.29
C GLY A 176 27.16 -11.29 14.31
N LYS A 177 27.55 -11.38 13.04
CA LYS A 177 27.33 -10.34 12.02
C LYS A 177 26.06 -10.54 11.19
N ILE A 178 25.26 -11.55 11.51
CA ILE A 178 24.04 -11.89 10.76
C ILE A 178 22.95 -10.81 10.88
N THR A 179 22.86 -10.12 12.01
CA THR A 179 21.83 -9.13 12.26
C THR A 179 22.06 -7.87 11.42
N GLY A 180 21.18 -7.64 10.45
CA GLY A 180 21.27 -6.49 9.55
C GLY A 180 22.17 -6.71 8.34
N ALA A 181 22.67 -7.92 8.10
CA ALA A 181 23.35 -8.28 6.85
C ALA A 181 22.34 -8.46 5.69
N PHE A 182 22.64 -7.89 4.53
CA PHE A 182 21.92 -8.12 3.29
C PHE A 182 22.64 -9.21 2.51
N VAL A 183 21.99 -10.37 2.34
CA VAL A 183 22.56 -11.55 1.72
C VAL A 183 21.88 -11.80 0.38
N PHE A 184 22.67 -11.95 -0.68
CA PHE A 184 22.17 -12.20 -2.03
C PHE A 184 23.22 -12.90 -2.87
N ARG A 185 22.79 -13.50 -3.98
CA ARG A 185 23.67 -14.14 -4.96
C ARG A 185 23.96 -13.16 -6.08
N VAL A 186 25.24 -13.03 -6.45
CA VAL A 186 25.63 -12.24 -7.61
C VAL A 186 25.40 -13.09 -8.87
N GLY A 187 24.77 -12.49 -9.88
CA GLY A 187 24.35 -13.18 -11.11
C GLY A 187 25.42 -14.11 -11.68
N SER A 188 24.99 -15.26 -12.23
CA SER A 188 25.84 -16.33 -12.77
C SER A 188 26.48 -15.97 -14.11
#